data_AF-A0A925WZ23-F1
#
_entry.id   AF-A0A925WZ23-F1
#
_cell.length_a   1.000
_cell.length_b   1.000
_cell.length_c   1.000
_cell.angle_alpha   90.00
_cell.angle_beta   90.00
_cell.angle_gamma   90.00
#
_symmetry.space_group_name_H-M   'P 1'
#
loop_
_entity.id
_entity.type
_entity.pdbx_description
1 polymer ?
#
loop_
_entity_poly.entity_id
_entity_poly.type
_entity_poly.pdbx_seq_one_letter_code
_entity_poly.pdbx_strand_id
1 'polypeptide(L)'
;MRSRLFVLTTLLITLLGSRAHALDLYNGALGTTPDQQGWLKFNTDGASTPTTAGNKTTFDTSAAQSERGGFSNYNLIFPVNVAFPPLDRATGYTVSLDMKVLAESHSSNNRSGVGLIVLSSDLFGIELEFWSNEIWVQSGADFLHAEGAAVNTTSANTTYDLVVHGSKPKNKMQ
;
A
#
# COMPACT_ATOMS: atom_id res chain seq x y z
N MET A 1 4.65 -20.74 -70.26
CA MET A 1 4.39 -21.33 -68.92
C MET A 1 4.74 -20.27 -67.87
N ARG A 2 3.77 -19.81 -67.08
CA ARG A 2 3.96 -18.75 -66.07
C ARG A 2 4.01 -19.41 -64.68
N SER A 3 5.18 -19.44 -64.05
CA SER A 3 5.35 -19.89 -62.67
C SER A 3 4.90 -18.78 -61.73
N ARG A 4 4.00 -19.11 -60.77
CA ARG A 4 3.60 -18.19 -59.70
C ARG A 4 4.26 -18.65 -58.40
N LEU A 5 5.17 -17.82 -57.90
CA LEU A 5 5.82 -17.99 -56.62
C LEU A 5 4.87 -17.49 -55.52
N PHE A 6 4.36 -18.40 -54.69
CA PHE A 6 3.61 -18.05 -53.48
C PHE A 6 4.62 -17.77 -52.36
N VAL A 7 4.73 -16.51 -51.95
CA VAL A 7 5.46 -16.12 -50.74
C VAL A 7 4.46 -16.22 -49.58
N LEU A 8 4.71 -17.17 -48.68
CA LEU A 8 3.95 -17.33 -47.45
C LEU A 8 4.64 -16.52 -46.34
N THR A 9 4.08 -15.36 -46.02
CA THR A 9 4.57 -14.53 -44.91
C THR A 9 3.95 -15.01 -43.60
N THR A 10 4.72 -15.67 -42.75
CA THR A 10 4.28 -16.05 -41.40
C THR A 10 4.41 -14.85 -40.46
N LEU A 11 3.28 -14.31 -39.98
CA LEU A 11 3.25 -13.26 -38.97
C LEU A 11 3.39 -13.89 -37.57
N LEU A 12 4.56 -13.74 -36.96
CA LEU A 12 4.82 -14.17 -35.58
C LEU A 12 4.29 -13.08 -34.62
N ILE A 13 3.12 -13.30 -34.03
CA ILE A 13 2.57 -12.44 -32.98
C ILE A 13 3.26 -12.81 -31.67
N THR A 14 4.24 -12.01 -31.24
CA THR A 14 4.77 -12.11 -29.88
C THR A 14 3.73 -11.56 -28.91
N LEU A 15 3.05 -12.43 -28.15
CA LEU A 15 2.34 -11.99 -26.96
C LEU A 15 3.37 -11.43 -25.98
N LEU A 16 3.42 -10.11 -25.85
CA LEU A 16 4.06 -9.46 -24.71
C LEU A 16 3.18 -9.78 -23.50
N GLY A 17 3.50 -10.87 -22.79
CA GLY A 17 2.91 -11.15 -21.49
C GLY A 17 3.19 -9.98 -20.55
N SER A 18 2.17 -9.44 -19.90
CA SER A 18 2.37 -8.45 -18.84
C SER A 18 3.19 -9.12 -17.73
N ARG A 19 4.38 -8.60 -17.47
CA ARG A 19 5.14 -8.98 -16.28
C ARG A 19 4.61 -8.15 -15.12
N ALA A 20 4.09 -8.82 -14.10
CA ALA A 20 3.91 -8.19 -12.80
C ALA A 20 5.31 -7.85 -12.26
N HIS A 21 5.58 -6.57 -12.02
CA HIS A 21 6.82 -6.11 -11.43
C HIS A 21 6.58 -5.84 -9.95
N ALA A 22 7.05 -6.75 -9.08
CA ALA A 22 7.06 -6.52 -7.64
C ALA A 22 8.23 -5.59 -7.29
N LEU A 23 7.96 -4.58 -6.45
CA LEU A 23 8.98 -3.69 -5.92
C LEU A 23 8.96 -3.79 -4.39
N ASP A 24 10.05 -4.25 -3.81
CA ASP A 24 10.20 -4.31 -2.35
C ASP A 24 10.48 -2.91 -1.82
N LEU A 25 9.50 -2.33 -1.13
CA LEU A 25 9.66 -1.04 -0.44
C LEU A 25 10.41 -1.17 0.89
N TYR A 26 10.37 -2.37 1.48
CA TYR A 26 11.04 -2.72 2.73
C TYR A 26 11.34 -4.22 2.77
N ASN A 27 12.58 -4.56 3.10
CA ASN A 27 13.03 -5.91 3.38
C ASN A 27 13.63 -5.99 4.79
N GLY A 28 12.89 -6.57 5.73
CA GLY A 28 13.32 -6.69 7.12
C GLY A 28 14.56 -7.56 7.34
N ALA A 29 14.88 -8.47 6.40
CA ALA A 29 16.08 -9.31 6.50
C ALA A 29 17.39 -8.51 6.40
N LEU A 30 17.34 -7.26 5.94
CA LEU A 30 18.50 -6.36 5.89
C LEU A 30 18.88 -5.79 7.27
N GLY A 31 18.07 -6.01 8.31
CA GLY A 31 18.37 -5.53 9.65
C GLY A 31 18.33 -4.00 9.81
N THR A 32 17.72 -3.29 8.88
CA THR A 32 17.53 -1.83 8.88
C THR A 32 16.05 -1.46 9.04
N THR A 33 15.77 -0.20 9.37
CA THR A 33 14.39 0.33 9.35
C THR A 33 13.96 0.64 7.91
N PRO A 34 12.65 0.73 7.62
CA PRO A 34 12.17 1.01 6.26
C PRO A 34 12.73 2.30 5.65
N ASP A 35 12.94 3.34 6.46
CA ASP A 35 13.47 4.63 6.00
C ASP A 35 14.97 4.62 5.68
N GLN A 36 15.68 3.55 6.03
CA GLN A 36 17.09 3.33 5.68
C GLN A 36 17.26 2.58 4.36
N GLN A 37 16.16 2.20 3.69
CA GLN A 37 16.20 1.41 2.44
C GLN A 37 15.90 2.24 1.18
N GLY A 38 15.76 3.56 1.33
CA GLY A 38 15.71 4.51 0.22
C GLY A 38 14.36 4.64 -0.49
N TRP A 39 13.31 3.96 -0.03
CA TRP A 39 11.95 4.06 -0.60
C TRP A 39 10.98 4.86 0.27
N LEU A 40 11.21 4.85 1.58
CA LEU A 40 10.30 5.42 2.57
C LEU A 40 11.04 6.42 3.45
N LYS A 41 10.29 7.33 4.06
CA LYS A 41 10.77 8.26 5.07
C LYS A 41 9.95 8.08 6.33
N PHE A 42 10.64 7.91 7.46
CA PHE A 42 10.02 7.95 8.77
C PHE A 42 9.80 9.40 9.19
N ASN A 43 8.59 9.69 9.67
CA ASN A 43 8.23 10.95 10.31
C ASN A 43 7.43 10.64 11.58
N THR A 44 7.62 11.44 12.63
CA THR A 44 6.87 11.38 13.88
C THR A 44 6.70 12.80 14.43
N ASP A 45 5.61 13.04 15.15
CA ASP A 45 5.42 14.26 15.96
C ASP A 45 5.80 14.05 17.45
N GLY A 46 6.21 12.83 17.81
CA GLY A 46 6.64 12.45 19.15
C GLY A 46 8.11 12.00 19.22
N ALA A 47 8.44 11.25 20.28
CA ALA A 47 9.80 10.80 20.58
C ALA A 47 10.07 9.34 20.18
N SER A 48 9.02 8.60 19.83
CA SER A 48 9.09 7.18 19.48
C SER A 48 9.85 7.00 18.17
N THR A 49 10.72 6.00 18.16
CA THR A 49 11.53 5.65 17.00
C THR A 49 11.32 4.18 16.66
N PRO A 50 11.32 3.82 15.37
CA PRO A 50 11.20 2.43 14.95
C PRO A 50 12.45 1.66 15.36
N THR A 51 12.26 0.43 15.83
CA THR A 51 13.35 -0.48 16.21
C THR A 51 13.31 -1.72 15.33
N THR A 52 14.48 -2.26 14.95
CA THR A 52 14.56 -3.46 14.10
C THR A 52 15.12 -4.63 14.89
N ALA A 53 14.41 -5.76 14.87
CA ALA A 53 14.82 -7.03 15.46
C ALA A 53 14.10 -8.21 14.77
N GLY A 54 14.75 -9.36 14.64
CA GLY A 54 14.11 -10.58 14.13
C GLY A 54 13.52 -10.45 12.72
N ASN A 55 14.22 -9.75 11.82
CA ASN A 55 13.80 -9.44 10.45
C ASN A 55 12.51 -8.59 10.35
N LYS A 56 12.21 -7.80 11.38
CA LYS A 56 11.02 -6.95 11.47
C LYS A 56 11.36 -5.60 12.05
N THR A 57 10.54 -4.60 11.74
CA THR A 57 10.55 -3.30 12.40
C THR A 57 9.32 -3.16 13.28
N THR A 58 9.53 -2.75 14.53
CA THR A 58 8.46 -2.40 15.47
C THR A 58 8.43 -0.89 15.64
N PHE A 59 7.25 -0.30 15.46
CA PHE A 59 6.99 1.10 15.81
C PHE A 59 5.96 1.11 16.94
N ASP A 60 6.38 1.59 18.11
CA ASP A 60 5.58 1.65 19.33
C ASP A 60 5.29 3.12 19.66
N THR A 61 4.01 3.51 19.65
CA THR A 61 3.53 4.86 19.99
C THR A 61 2.78 4.89 21.33
N SER A 62 2.91 3.84 22.14
CA SER A 62 2.14 3.66 23.38
C SER A 62 2.51 4.64 24.50
N ALA A 63 3.62 5.38 24.34
CA ALA A 63 4.09 6.37 25.32
C ALA A 63 3.10 7.53 25.51
N ALA A 64 2.37 7.95 24.47
CA ALA A 64 1.35 8.99 24.54
C ALA A 64 0.30 8.83 23.43
N GLN A 65 -0.99 8.93 23.75
CA GLN A 65 -2.06 8.85 22.75
C GLN A 65 -2.04 9.98 21.70
N SER A 66 -1.35 11.08 21.96
CA SER A 66 -1.17 12.17 20.99
C SER A 66 -0.11 11.86 19.94
N GLU A 67 0.74 10.86 20.17
CA GLU A 67 1.86 10.55 19.30
C GLU A 67 1.40 9.91 17.99
N ARG A 68 1.92 10.44 16.88
CA ARG A 68 1.63 10.00 15.53
C ARG A 68 2.93 9.90 14.76
N GLY A 69 3.04 8.85 13.97
CA GLY A 69 4.15 8.70 13.05
C GLY A 69 3.92 7.56 12.09
N GLY A 70 4.86 7.39 11.17
CA GLY A 70 4.79 6.34 10.19
C GLY A 70 5.80 6.52 9.08
N PHE A 71 5.65 5.67 8.07
CA PHE A 71 6.51 5.64 6.89
C PHE A 71 5.72 6.10 5.67
N SER A 72 6.31 6.97 4.86
CA SER A 72 5.71 7.45 3.63
C SER A 72 6.73 7.44 2.50
N ASN A 73 6.29 7.19 1.26
CA ASN A 73 7.12 7.37 0.06
C ASN A 73 7.34 8.85 -0.29
N TYR A 74 6.77 9.77 0.49
CA TYR A 74 7.01 11.21 0.43
C TYR A 74 7.71 11.71 1.71
N ASN A 75 8.66 12.61 1.52
CA ASN A 75 9.17 13.51 2.54
C ASN A 75 8.52 14.88 2.33
N LEU A 76 7.48 15.16 3.13
CA LEU A 76 6.58 16.30 2.92
C LEU A 76 5.95 16.25 1.52
N ILE A 77 6.36 17.16 0.62
CA ILE A 77 5.83 17.27 -0.74
C ILE A 77 6.76 16.67 -1.81
N PHE A 78 7.92 16.15 -1.40
CA PHE A 78 8.89 15.57 -2.33
C PHE A 78 8.91 14.04 -2.22
N PRO A 79 8.94 13.29 -3.33
CA PRO A 79 9.11 11.85 -3.26
C PRO A 79 10.48 11.51 -2.64
N VAL A 80 10.52 10.49 -1.79
CA VAL A 80 11.77 9.96 -1.23
C VAL A 80 12.66 9.40 -2.34
N ASN A 81 12.03 8.71 -3.29
CA ASN A 81 12.67 8.16 -4.47
C ASN A 81 11.85 8.51 -5.71
N VAL A 82 12.46 9.23 -6.64
CA VAL A 82 11.82 9.62 -7.92
C VAL A 82 11.49 8.42 -8.81
N ALA A 83 12.07 7.25 -8.54
CA ALA A 83 11.76 6.00 -9.23
C ALA A 83 10.57 5.24 -8.63
N PHE A 84 9.89 5.78 -7.61
CA PHE A 84 8.68 5.15 -7.06
C PHE A 84 7.62 5.02 -8.16
N PRO A 85 7.06 3.82 -8.41
CA PRO A 85 6.16 3.60 -9.53
C PRO A 85 4.83 4.34 -9.32
N PRO A 86 4.25 4.95 -10.38
CA PRO A 86 2.92 5.53 -10.27
C PRO A 86 1.88 4.44 -9.98
N LEU A 87 1.02 4.68 -9.00
CA LEU A 87 -0.08 3.78 -8.65
C LEU A 87 -1.30 4.06 -9.54
N ASP A 88 -1.38 3.42 -10.70
CA ASP A 88 -2.49 3.58 -11.64
C ASP A 88 -3.58 2.52 -11.41
N ARG A 89 -4.68 2.92 -10.79
CA ARG A 89 -5.84 2.04 -10.54
C ARG A 89 -6.59 1.60 -11.80
N ALA A 90 -6.43 2.31 -12.93
CA ALA A 90 -7.06 1.90 -14.19
C ALA A 90 -6.38 0.66 -14.78
N THR A 91 -5.06 0.57 -14.64
CA THR A 91 -4.27 -0.64 -14.93
C THR A 91 -4.37 -1.66 -13.80
N GLY A 92 -4.53 -1.18 -12.57
CA GLY A 92 -4.60 -1.98 -11.35
C GLY A 92 -3.23 -2.15 -10.70
N TYR A 93 -3.21 -2.22 -9.37
CA TYR A 93 -2.01 -2.48 -8.59
C TYR A 93 -2.35 -3.18 -7.27
N THR A 94 -1.31 -3.73 -6.63
CA THR A 94 -1.41 -4.35 -5.30
C THR A 94 -0.38 -3.72 -4.38
N VAL A 95 -0.82 -3.36 -3.17
CA VAL A 95 0.06 -3.02 -2.06
C VAL A 95 0.00 -4.15 -1.05
N SER A 96 1.13 -4.79 -0.80
CA SER A 96 1.27 -5.89 0.15
C SER A 96 1.97 -5.43 1.42
N LEU A 97 1.40 -5.76 2.57
CA LEU A 97 1.95 -5.42 3.89
C LEU A 97 2.02 -6.66 4.77
N ASP A 98 3.24 -7.02 5.18
CA ASP A 98 3.47 -8.04 6.20
C ASP A 98 3.50 -7.41 7.59
N MET A 99 2.43 -7.60 8.37
CA MET A 99 2.35 -7.00 9.70
C MET A 99 1.58 -7.84 10.71
N LYS A 100 1.77 -7.48 11.98
CA LYS A 100 0.94 -7.88 13.13
C LYS A 100 0.71 -6.64 13.98
N VAL A 101 -0.53 -6.40 14.38
CA VAL A 101 -0.83 -5.40 15.41
C VAL A 101 -0.41 -5.99 16.77
N LEU A 102 0.54 -5.36 17.45
CA LEU A 102 1.00 -5.83 18.77
C LEU A 102 0.01 -5.41 19.87
N ALA A 103 -0.37 -4.14 19.85
CA ALA A 103 -1.40 -3.55 20.68
C ALA A 103 -1.98 -2.35 19.93
N GLU A 104 -3.28 -2.11 20.10
CA GLU A 104 -3.96 -0.93 19.55
C GLU A 104 -4.99 -0.46 20.57
N SER A 105 -5.14 0.85 20.67
CA SER A 105 -6.18 1.48 21.46
C SER A 105 -6.63 2.76 20.78
N HIS A 106 -7.93 3.00 20.72
CA HIS A 106 -8.52 4.20 20.16
C HIS A 106 -9.57 4.77 21.13
N SER A 107 -9.76 6.09 21.04
CA SER A 107 -10.82 6.81 21.77
C SER A 107 -12.00 7.21 20.88
N SER A 108 -11.92 6.92 19.59
CA SER A 108 -12.89 7.28 18.56
C SER A 108 -13.25 6.07 17.73
N ASN A 109 -14.55 5.88 17.44
CA ASN A 109 -15.00 4.82 16.54
C ASN A 109 -14.62 5.07 15.07
N ASN A 110 -14.10 6.26 14.74
CA ASN A 110 -13.75 6.66 13.38
C ASN A 110 -12.24 6.77 13.16
N ARG A 111 -11.42 6.17 14.05
CA ARG A 111 -9.96 6.19 13.96
C ARG A 111 -9.38 4.89 14.49
N SER A 112 -8.27 4.44 13.92
CA SER A 112 -7.44 3.41 14.52
C SER A 112 -6.07 3.96 14.92
N GLY A 113 -5.35 3.20 15.75
CA GLY A 113 -3.95 3.46 16.05
C GLY A 113 -2.98 3.08 14.92
N VAL A 114 -3.42 2.34 13.90
CA VAL A 114 -2.57 1.86 12.79
C VAL A 114 -3.36 1.84 11.49
N GLY A 115 -2.90 2.60 10.49
CA GLY A 115 -3.56 2.66 9.18
C GLY A 115 -2.60 2.56 7.99
N LEU A 116 -3.17 2.28 6.83
CA LEU A 116 -2.51 2.32 5.53
C LEU A 116 -3.26 3.29 4.61
N ILE A 117 -2.57 4.33 4.16
CA ILE A 117 -3.10 5.30 3.19
C ILE A 117 -2.43 5.02 1.84
N VAL A 118 -3.25 4.80 0.81
CA VAL A 118 -2.77 4.62 -0.57
C VAL A 118 -3.46 5.62 -1.47
N LEU A 119 -2.67 6.41 -2.19
CA LEU A 119 -3.15 7.40 -3.17
C LEU A 119 -2.76 6.95 -4.57
N SER A 120 -3.78 6.78 -5.44
CA SER A 120 -3.58 6.54 -6.86
C SER A 120 -3.07 7.80 -7.55
N SER A 121 -2.46 7.66 -8.74
CA SER A 121 -1.94 8.77 -9.54
C SER A 121 -3.00 9.79 -9.96
N ASP A 122 -4.28 9.40 -9.97
CA ASP A 122 -5.43 10.28 -10.22
C ASP A 122 -6.03 10.91 -8.94
N LEU A 123 -5.30 10.84 -7.83
CA LEU A 123 -5.63 11.38 -6.50
C LEU A 123 -6.82 10.71 -5.80
N PHE A 124 -7.28 9.57 -6.29
CA PHE A 124 -8.23 8.73 -5.56
C PHE A 124 -7.48 7.89 -4.54
N GLY A 125 -7.95 7.94 -3.29
CA GLY A 125 -7.32 7.27 -2.16
C GLY A 125 -8.18 6.20 -1.53
N ILE A 126 -7.51 5.26 -0.86
CA ILE A 126 -8.10 4.36 0.13
C ILE A 126 -7.32 4.56 1.43
N GLU A 127 -8.03 4.68 2.54
CA GLU A 127 -7.47 4.65 3.90
C GLU A 127 -8.04 3.42 4.60
N LEU A 128 -7.15 2.45 4.89
CA LEU A 128 -7.45 1.27 5.67
C LEU A 128 -7.03 1.50 7.11
N GLU A 129 -7.85 1.03 8.02
CA GLU A 129 -7.71 1.23 9.45
C GLU A 129 -7.73 -0.16 10.14
N PHE A 130 -6.79 -0.40 11.05
CA PHE A 130 -6.58 -1.71 11.67
C PHE A 130 -6.91 -1.64 13.17
N TRP A 131 -8.06 -2.18 13.54
CA TRP A 131 -8.39 -2.49 14.94
C TRP A 131 -7.92 -3.90 15.28
N SER A 132 -7.89 -4.24 16.58
CA SER A 132 -7.47 -5.57 17.04
C SER A 132 -8.34 -6.72 16.50
N ASN A 133 -9.60 -6.45 16.14
CA ASN A 133 -10.62 -7.41 15.73
C ASN A 133 -11.27 -7.11 14.37
N GLU A 134 -10.84 -6.05 13.68
CA GLU A 134 -11.43 -5.61 12.42
C GLU A 134 -10.43 -4.85 11.57
N ILE A 135 -10.56 -4.99 10.25
CA ILE A 135 -9.94 -4.09 9.28
C ILE A 135 -11.08 -3.41 8.53
N TRP A 136 -11.04 -2.09 8.46
CA TRP A 136 -12.11 -1.30 7.86
C TRP A 136 -11.58 -0.15 7.02
N VAL A 137 -12.44 0.41 6.16
CA VAL A 137 -12.11 1.51 5.27
C VAL A 137 -12.75 2.81 5.77
N GLN A 138 -12.04 3.92 5.66
CA GLN A 138 -12.60 5.22 6.00
C GLN A 138 -13.47 5.79 4.88
N SER A 139 -14.63 6.36 5.23
CA SER A 139 -15.51 7.01 4.28
C SER A 139 -14.94 8.36 3.84
N GLY A 140 -15.13 8.67 2.54
CA GLY A 140 -14.44 9.73 1.80
C GLY A 140 -14.17 11.04 2.55
N ALA A 141 -15.00 12.06 2.35
CA ALA A 141 -14.71 13.41 2.86
C ALA A 141 -15.12 13.64 4.33
N ASP A 142 -15.91 12.72 4.89
CA ASP A 142 -16.46 12.78 6.25
C ASP A 142 -15.61 12.00 7.27
N PHE A 143 -14.64 11.20 6.81
CA PHE A 143 -13.68 10.50 7.66
C PHE A 143 -14.35 9.60 8.73
N LEU A 144 -15.44 8.93 8.37
CA LEU A 144 -16.18 8.03 9.27
C LEU A 144 -15.80 6.57 9.03
N HIS A 145 -16.12 5.73 10.01
CA HIS A 145 -16.04 4.28 9.88
C HIS A 145 -17.04 3.78 8.82
N ALA A 146 -16.55 3.10 7.77
CA ALA A 146 -17.38 2.57 6.69
C ALA A 146 -17.39 1.03 6.63
N GLU A 147 -17.07 0.45 5.48
CA GLU A 147 -17.09 -1.00 5.29
C GLU A 147 -15.91 -1.67 6.01
N GLY A 148 -16.18 -2.80 6.66
CA GLY A 148 -15.19 -3.52 7.46
C GLY A 148 -15.34 -5.04 7.39
N ALA A 149 -14.27 -5.73 7.77
CA ALA A 149 -14.19 -7.18 7.85
C ALA A 149 -13.63 -7.60 9.21
N ALA A 150 -14.35 -8.48 9.90
CA ALA A 150 -13.92 -9.05 11.17
C ALA A 150 -12.67 -9.92 10.98
N VAL A 151 -11.53 -9.47 11.52
CA VAL A 151 -10.22 -10.12 11.40
C VAL A 151 -9.44 -9.90 12.70
N ASN A 152 -8.87 -10.94 13.30
CA ASN A 152 -7.98 -10.78 14.44
C ASN A 152 -6.56 -10.39 13.96
N THR A 153 -6.27 -9.09 13.98
CA THR A 153 -5.00 -8.50 13.52
C THR A 153 -3.83 -8.73 14.48
N THR A 154 -4.10 -9.26 15.68
CA THR A 154 -3.10 -9.52 16.74
C THR A 154 -2.61 -10.96 16.78
N SER A 155 -3.29 -11.87 16.06
CA SER A 155 -3.05 -13.32 16.17
C SER A 155 -1.67 -13.74 15.66
N ALA A 156 -1.31 -13.35 14.45
CA ALA A 156 -0.07 -13.72 13.79
C ALA A 156 0.45 -12.58 12.90
N ASN A 157 1.68 -12.72 12.43
CA ASN A 157 2.18 -11.91 11.32
C ASN A 157 1.50 -12.38 10.03
N THR A 158 0.76 -11.48 9.40
CA THR A 158 -0.09 -11.79 8.25
C THR A 158 0.26 -10.86 7.09
N THR A 159 0.25 -11.39 5.88
CA THR A 159 0.32 -10.62 4.66
C THR A 159 -1.07 -10.10 4.31
N TYR A 160 -1.21 -8.77 4.20
CA TYR A 160 -2.42 -8.12 3.75
C TYR A 160 -2.20 -7.54 2.35
N ASP A 161 -2.99 -8.00 1.39
CA ASP A 161 -2.95 -7.52 0.01
C ASP A 161 -4.12 -6.57 -0.26
N LEU A 162 -3.83 -5.28 -0.39
CA LEU A 162 -4.78 -4.31 -0.90
C LEU A 162 -4.70 -4.31 -2.43
N VAL A 163 -5.68 -4.98 -3.07
CA VAL A 163 -5.80 -5.00 -4.53
C VAL A 163 -6.69 -3.87 -4.98
N VAL A 164 -6.11 -2.88 -5.67
CA VAL A 164 -6.84 -1.74 -6.21
C VAL A 164 -6.99 -1.93 -7.72
N HIS A 165 -8.24 -1.96 -8.17
CA HIS A 165 -8.58 -2.02 -9.59
C HIS A 165 -9.86 -1.24 -9.81
N GLY A 166 -9.91 -0.44 -10.87
CA GLY A 166 -11.13 0.27 -11.22
C GLY A 166 -10.88 1.42 -12.18
N SER A 167 -11.68 1.49 -13.23
CA SER A 167 -11.81 2.69 -14.06
C SER A 167 -12.74 3.71 -13.36
N LYS A 168 -12.66 4.99 -13.73
CA LYS A 168 -13.69 5.98 -13.38
C LYS A 168 -15.08 5.36 -13.58
N PRO A 169 -16.04 5.56 -12.65
CA PRO A 169 -17.44 5.44 -13.01
C PRO A 169 -17.65 6.31 -14.25
N LYS A 170 -18.02 5.71 -15.38
CA LYS A 170 -18.54 6.49 -16.49
C LYS A 170 -19.80 7.12 -15.93
N ASN A 171 -19.76 8.43 -15.64
CA ASN A 171 -20.98 9.20 -15.45
C ASN A 171 -21.78 9.04 -16.75
N LYS A 172 -22.69 8.06 -16.77
CA LYS A 172 -23.81 8.07 -17.69
C LYS A 172 -24.77 9.11 -17.15
N MET A 173 -24.50 10.37 -17.47
CA MET A 173 -25.61 11.30 -17.64
C MET A 173 -26.28 10.89 -18.94
N GLN A 174 -27.38 10.15 -18.81
CA GLN A 174 -28.46 10.16 -19.79
C GLN A 174 -29.39 11.32 -19.42
#